data_AF-A0A350UXH3-F1
#
_entry.id   AF-A0A350UXH3-F1
#
_cell.length_a   1.000
_cell.length_b   1.000
_cell.length_c   1.000
_cell.angle_alpha   90.00
_cell.angle_beta   90.00
_cell.angle_gamma   90.00
#
_symmetry.space_group_name_H-M   'P 1'
#
loop_
_entity.id
_entity.type
_entity.pdbx_description
1 polymer ?
#
loop_
_entity_poly.entity_id
_entity_poly.type
_entity_poly.pdbx_seq_one_letter_code
_entity_poly.pdbx_strand_id
1 'polypeptide(L)'
;LDYDKTGAQIRVRFFRPGDRFVPLGMKGSKKLKSFFIDEKVPQNERKLVPILTSQDDDIIWVYEKRIAENYRVTDKTRRVLLVEGESS
;
A
#
# COMPACT_ATOMS: atom_id res chain seq x y z
N LEU A 1 -6.12 6.30 6.48
CA LEU A 1 -6.50 4.89 6.22
C LEU A 1 -7.62 4.51 7.17
N ASP A 2 -8.47 3.55 6.80
CA ASP A 2 -9.48 3.00 7.71
C ASP A 2 -8.80 2.13 8.79
N TYR A 3 -8.72 2.65 10.02
CA TYR A 3 -7.98 1.99 11.11
C TYR A 3 -8.59 0.63 11.49
N ASP A 4 -9.92 0.51 11.37
CA ASP A 4 -10.63 -0.72 11.71
C ASP A 4 -10.28 -1.86 10.73
N LYS A 5 -9.76 -1.53 9.55
CA LYS A 5 -9.29 -2.49 8.55
C LYS A 5 -7.79 -2.72 8.59
N THR A 6 -6.98 -1.71 8.93
CA THR A 6 -5.52 -1.91 9.06
C THR A 6 -5.16 -2.80 10.23
N GLY A 7 -5.97 -2.76 11.29
CA GLY A 7 -5.65 -3.39 12.57
C GLY A 7 -4.64 -2.58 13.38
N ALA A 8 -4.36 -3.04 14.59
CA ALA A 8 -3.45 -2.38 15.53
C ALA A 8 -1.97 -2.61 15.21
N GLN A 9 -1.65 -3.64 14.43
CA GLN A 9 -0.28 -3.98 14.02
C GLN A 9 -0.14 -3.81 12.51
N ILE A 10 0.74 -2.89 12.13
CA ILE A 10 1.17 -2.66 10.75
C ILE A 10 2.68 -2.84 10.67
N ARG A 11 3.18 -3.20 9.50
CA ARG A 11 4.60 -3.46 9.24
C ARG A 11 5.05 -2.66 8.04
N VAL A 12 6.33 -2.31 8.00
CA VAL A 12 6.97 -1.76 6.81
C VAL A 12 7.93 -2.80 6.27
N ARG A 13 7.86 -3.04 4.97
CA ARG A 13 8.82 -3.87 4.24
C ARG A 13 9.07 -3.31 2.85
N PHE A 14 9.99 -3.94 2.13
CA PHE A 14 10.21 -3.65 0.72
C PHE A 14 9.49 -4.64 -0.19
N PHE A 15 9.45 -4.30 -1.47
CA PHE A 15 8.88 -5.08 -2.55
C PHE A 15 9.45 -6.50 -2.61
N ARG A 16 8.55 -7.49 -2.77
CA ARG A 16 8.88 -8.91 -2.98
C ARG A 16 8.31 -9.38 -4.33
N PRO A 17 9.05 -10.21 -5.10
CA PRO A 17 8.50 -10.83 -6.29
C PRO A 17 7.21 -11.59 -5.97
N GLY A 18 6.16 -11.34 -6.75
CA GLY A 18 4.85 -11.95 -6.53
C GLY A 18 3.86 -11.06 -5.78
N ASP A 19 4.31 -9.97 -5.15
CA ASP A 19 3.42 -9.02 -4.45
C ASP A 19 2.24 -8.59 -5.30
N ARG A 20 1.06 -8.54 -4.68
CA ARG A 20 -0.18 -8.07 -5.30
C ARG A 20 -1.00 -7.25 -4.34
N PHE A 21 -1.79 -6.34 -4.89
CA PHE A 21 -2.76 -5.55 -4.15
C PHE A 21 -3.86 -5.05 -5.08
N VAL A 22 -4.91 -4.47 -4.53
CA VAL A 22 -5.96 -3.77 -5.30
C VAL A 22 -5.69 -2.28 -5.12
N PRO A 23 -5.11 -1.56 -6.09
CA PRO A 23 -4.86 -0.12 -5.94
C PRO A 23 -6.18 0.66 -5.81
N LEU A 24 -6.17 1.75 -5.03
CA LEU A 24 -7.35 2.61 -4.86
C LEU A 24 -7.93 3.04 -6.22
N GLY A 25 -9.25 2.86 -6.39
CA GLY A 25 -10.00 3.19 -7.60
C GLY A 25 -9.94 2.11 -8.70
N MET A 26 -9.20 1.02 -8.50
CA MET A 26 -9.13 -0.08 -9.45
C MET A 26 -9.99 -1.27 -9.03
N LYS A 27 -10.53 -1.99 -10.01
CA LYS A 27 -11.19 -3.29 -9.79
C LYS A 27 -10.18 -4.42 -9.98
N GLY A 28 -10.11 -5.32 -9.01
CA GLY A 28 -9.30 -6.54 -9.09
C GLY A 28 -7.84 -6.40 -8.65
N SER A 29 -7.22 -7.54 -8.36
CA SER A 29 -5.84 -7.61 -7.86
C SER A 29 -4.83 -7.38 -8.98
N LYS A 30 -3.83 -6.53 -8.74
CA LYS A 30 -2.74 -6.19 -9.65
C LYS A 30 -1.39 -6.60 -9.05
N LYS A 31 -0.47 -7.11 -9.89
CA LYS A 31 0.92 -7.34 -9.47
C LYS A 31 1.58 -6.00 -9.16
N LEU A 32 2.26 -5.89 -8.02
CA LEU A 32 2.95 -4.67 -7.63
C LEU A 32 4.07 -4.31 -8.62
N LYS A 33 4.76 -5.31 -9.19
CA LYS A 33 5.73 -5.09 -10.28
C LYS A 33 5.10 -4.38 -11.49
N SER A 34 3.90 -4.77 -11.89
CA SER A 34 3.17 -4.13 -13.00
C SER A 34 2.72 -2.73 -12.61
N PHE A 35 2.22 -2.55 -11.38
CA PHE A 35 1.89 -1.22 -10.85
C PHE A 35 3.10 -0.26 -10.88
N PHE A 36 4.29 -0.71 -10.48
CA PHE A 36 5.50 0.12 -10.59
C PHE A 36 5.88 0.49 -12.02
N ILE A 37 5.60 -0.37 -13.01
CA ILE A 37 5.83 -0.03 -14.43
C ILE A 37 4.88 1.10 -14.84
N ASP A 38 3.61 0.98 -14.48
CA ASP A 38 2.58 1.97 -14.85
C ASP A 38 2.82 3.32 -14.17
N GLU A 39 3.25 3.32 -12.91
CA GLU A 39 3.67 4.52 -12.17
C GLU A 39 5.08 5.00 -12.56
N LYS A 40 5.71 4.40 -13.58
CA LYS A 40 7.03 4.76 -14.11
C LYS A 40 8.15 4.77 -13.07
N VAL A 41 8.09 3.87 -12.08
CA VAL A 41 9.14 3.73 -11.06
C VAL A 41 10.37 3.04 -11.68
N PRO A 42 11.56 3.66 -11.66
CA PRO A 42 12.81 3.06 -12.15
C PRO A 42 13.11 1.72 -11.49
N GLN A 43 13.59 0.75 -12.27
CA GLN A 43 13.76 -0.63 -11.79
C GLN A 43 14.71 -0.74 -10.58
N ASN A 44 15.78 0.07 -10.56
CA ASN A 44 16.75 0.17 -9.48
C ASN A 44 16.15 0.73 -8.17
N GLU A 45 15.10 1.54 -8.27
CA GLU A 45 14.42 2.18 -7.13
C GLU A 45 13.29 1.33 -6.56
N ARG A 46 12.66 0.45 -7.35
CA ARG A 46 11.52 -0.38 -6.90
C ARG A 46 11.78 -1.18 -5.62
N LYS A 47 13.02 -1.65 -5.43
CA LYS A 47 13.44 -2.40 -4.23
C LYS A 47 13.60 -1.51 -2.99
N LEU A 48 13.67 -0.20 -3.17
CA LEU A 48 13.83 0.79 -2.12
C LEU A 48 12.50 1.44 -1.74
N VAL A 49 11.42 1.20 -2.49
CA VAL A 49 10.10 1.75 -2.17
C VAL A 49 9.55 1.07 -0.91
N PRO A 50 9.32 1.81 0.18
CA PRO A 50 8.66 1.26 1.36
C PRO A 50 7.22 0.86 1.07
N ILE A 51 6.80 -0.27 1.64
CA ILE A 51 5.45 -0.80 1.54
C ILE A 51 4.94 -1.00 2.96
N LEU A 52 3.86 -0.32 3.28
CA LEU A 52 3.10 -0.55 4.50
C LEU A 52 2.20 -1.76 4.30
N THR A 53 2.26 -2.72 5.20
CA THR A 53 1.45 -3.94 5.20
C THR A 53 0.73 -4.15 6.53
N SER A 54 -0.36 -4.94 6.48
CA SER A 54 -1.01 -5.44 7.69
C SER A 54 -0.16 -6.53 8.35
N GLN A 55 -0.61 -7.02 9.51
CA GLN A 55 -0.02 -8.19 10.17
C GLN A 55 -0.01 -9.44 9.27
N ASP A 56 -1.01 -9.59 8.40
CA ASP A 56 -1.18 -10.73 7.48
C ASP A 56 -0.48 -10.53 6.12
N ASP A 57 0.40 -9.53 6.02
CA ASP A 57 1.19 -9.16 4.84
C ASP A 57 0.38 -8.58 3.65
N ASP A 58 -0.89 -8.22 3.88
CA ASP A 58 -1.67 -7.47 2.89
C ASP A 58 -1.10 -6.06 2.70
N ILE A 59 -0.93 -5.65 1.45
CA ILE A 59 -0.42 -4.31 1.13
C ILE A 59 -1.49 -3.26 1.43
N ILE A 60 -1.15 -2.34 2.34
CA ILE A 60 -1.99 -1.20 2.75
C ILE A 60 -1.64 0.03 1.92
N TRP A 61 -0.34 0.32 1.76
CA TRP A 61 0.14 1.52 1.07
C TRP A 61 1.51 1.29 0.44
N VAL A 62 1.63 1.66 -0.83
CA VAL A 62 2.91 1.80 -1.52
C VAL A 62 3.34 3.25 -1.36
N TYR A 63 4.41 3.49 -0.60
CA TYR A 63 4.85 4.84 -0.20
C TYR A 63 5.01 5.78 -1.39
N GLU A 64 4.56 7.03 -1.23
CA GLU A 64 4.45 8.07 -2.27
C GLU A 64 3.61 7.72 -3.51
N LYS A 65 3.01 6.52 -3.58
CA LYS A 65 2.24 6.07 -4.74
C LYS A 65 0.75 5.93 -4.44
N ARG A 66 0.34 4.81 -3.85
CA ARG A 66 -1.10 4.46 -3.78
C ARG A 66 -1.41 3.58 -2.60
N ILE A 67 -2.53 3.87 -1.94
CA ILE A 67 -3.12 2.96 -0.96
C ILE A 67 -3.86 1.82 -1.65
N ALA A 68 -4.09 0.74 -0.94
CA ALA A 68 -4.99 -0.32 -1.36
C ALA A 68 -6.47 0.07 -1.15
N GLU A 69 -7.31 -0.32 -2.10
CA GLU A 69 -8.75 -0.07 -2.16
C GLU A 69 -9.50 -0.51 -0.90
N ASN A 70 -9.07 -1.62 -0.30
CA ASN A 70 -9.69 -2.17 0.90
C ASN A 70 -9.47 -1.27 2.13
N TYR A 71 -8.39 -0.50 2.19
CA TYR A 71 -8.00 0.32 3.35
C TYR A 71 -8.39 1.80 3.21
N ARG A 72 -9.17 2.14 2.18
CA ARG A 72 -9.68 3.49 1.99
C ARG A 72 -10.63 3.90 3.10
N VAL A 73 -10.62 5.18 3.44
CA VAL A 73 -11.63 5.80 4.29
C VAL A 73 -12.94 5.91 3.50
N THR A 74 -14.06 5.59 4.13
CA THR A 74 -15.40 5.82 3.59
C THR A 74 -16.29 6.49 4.63
N ASP A 75 -17.52 6.80 4.24
CA ASP A 75 -18.64 7.21 5.10
C ASP A 75 -18.88 6.30 6.32
N LYS A 76 -18.44 5.03 6.28
CA LYS A 76 -18.59 4.05 7.36
C LYS A 76 -17.39 3.96 8.29
N THR A 77 -16.26 4.58 7.91
CA THR A 77 -15.03 4.54 8.70
C THR A 77 -15.23 5.31 10.00
N ARG A 78 -15.00 4.67 11.15
CA ARG A 78 -15.17 5.28 12.48
C ARG A 78 -13.87 5.85 13.03
N ARG A 79 -12.76 5.20 12.70
CA ARG A 79 -11.42 5.57 13.16
C ARG A 79 -10.49 5.69 11.96
N VAL A 80 -9.75 6.80 11.92
CA VAL A 80 -8.79 7.07 10.86
C VAL A 80 -7.38 6.90 11.39
N LEU A 81 -6.58 6.13 10.67
CA LEU A 81 -5.14 6.07 10.86
C LEU A 81 -4.48 7.08 9.93
N LEU A 82 -3.77 8.06 10.51
CA LEU A 82 -2.85 8.93 9.79
C LEU A 82 -1.47 8.29 9.82
N VAL A 83 -0.85 8.18 8.65
CA VAL A 83 0.54 7.72 8.50
C VAL A 83 1.24 8.73 7.62
N GLU A 84 2.36 9.23 8.11
CA GLU A 84 3.22 10.16 7.41
C GLU A 84 4.59 9.50 7.24
N GLY A 85 5.27 9.82 6.14
CA GLY A 85 6.63 9.39 5.93
C GLY A 85 7.37 10.51 5.22
N GLU A 86 8.60 10.76 5.63
CA GLU A 86 9.45 11.80 5.09
C GLU A 86 10.51 11.19 4.17
N SER A 87 10.60 11.70 2.95
CA SER A 87 11.70 11.46 2.04
C SER A 87 12.73 12.57 2.26
N SER A 88 13.89 12.23 2.83
CA SER A 88 15.04 13.14 2.95
C SER A 88 15.84 13.22 1.66
#